data_AF-A0A536FNK5-F1
#
_entry.id   AF-A0A536FNK5-F1
#
_cell.length_a   1.000
_cell.length_b   1.000
_cell.length_c   1.000
_cell.angle_alpha   90.00
_cell.angle_beta   90.00
_cell.angle_gamma   90.00
#
_symmetry.space_group_name_H-M   'P 1'
#
loop_
_entity.id
_entity.type
_entity.pdbx_description
1 polymer ?
#
loop_
_entity_poly.entity_id
_entity_poly.type
_entity_poly.pdbx_seq_one_letter_code
_entity_poly.pdbx_strand_id
1 'polypeptide(L)' 'MIARGRRRSFQHRVLDWYAAHGRDLPWRRTRDPYAILVSEVLSHQTQITRVVPVYERLLGRYPT' A
#
# COMPACT_ATOMS: atom_id res chain seq x y z
N MET A 1 7.93 -28.50 8.78
CA MET A 1 6.89 -28.34 7.74
C MET A 1 5.67 -27.67 8.39
N ILE A 2 5.47 -26.36 8.22
CA ILE A 2 4.28 -25.69 8.80
C ILE A 2 3.04 -26.27 8.11
N ALA A 3 2.15 -26.89 8.88
CA ALA A 3 0.92 -27.49 8.34
C ALA A 3 0.15 -26.42 7.55
N ARG A 4 -0.17 -26.71 6.27
CA ARG A 4 -0.83 -25.77 5.34
C ARG A 4 -2.09 -25.11 5.93
N GLY A 5 -2.79 -25.78 6.86
CA GLY A 5 -3.93 -25.23 7.59
C GLY A 5 -3.60 -24.03 8.47
N ARG A 6 -2.47 -24.06 9.20
CA ARG A 6 -2.04 -22.93 10.06
C ARG A 6 -1.68 -21.70 9.24
N ARG A 7 -1.04 -21.89 8.07
CA ARG A 7 -0.73 -20.78 7.13
C ARG A 7 -2.00 -20.09 6.63
N ARG A 8 -3.00 -20.87 6.17
CA ARG A 8 -4.27 -20.32 5.66
C ARG A 8 -5.06 -19.59 6.74
N SER A 9 -5.11 -20.14 7.96
CA SER A 9 -5.78 -19.48 9.08
C SER A 9 -5.12 -18.13 9.42
N PHE A 10 -3.79 -18.07 9.43
CA PHE A 10 -3.07 -16.81 9.64
C PHE A 10 -3.36 -15.77 8.53
N GLN A 11 -3.30 -16.19 7.26
CA GLN A 11 -3.59 -15.31 6.13
C GLN A 11 -4.99 -14.70 6.21
N HIS A 12 -6.02 -15.51 6.48
CA HIS A 12 -7.39 -15.00 6.66
C HIS A 12 -7.47 -13.97 7.79
N ARG A 13 -6.91 -14.27 8.96
CA ARG A 13 -6.93 -13.33 10.09
C ARG A 13 -6.29 -11.97 9.77
N VAL A 14 -5.18 -11.97 9.02
CA VAL A 14 -4.52 -10.73 8.60
C VAL A 14 -5.37 -9.96 7.59
N LEU A 15 -5.95 -10.66 6.62
CA LEU A 15 -6.80 -10.05 5.58
C LEU A 15 -8.11 -9.50 6.17
N ASP A 16 -8.76 -10.23 7.07
CA ASP A 16 -9.99 -9.78 7.74
C ASP A 16 -9.72 -8.52 8.57
N TRP A 17 -8.60 -8.49 9.30
CA TRP A 17 -8.21 -7.29 10.05
C TRP A 17 -7.91 -6.12 9.11
N TYR A 18 -7.20 -6.35 8.00
CA TYR A 18 -6.90 -5.31 7.02
C TYR A 18 -8.16 -4.76 6.35
N ALA A 19 -9.16 -5.60 6.08
CA ALA A 19 -10.44 -5.17 5.53
C ALA A 19 -11.16 -4.19 6.46
N ALA A 20 -11.07 -4.40 7.77
CA ALA A 20 -11.73 -3.54 8.77
C ALA A 20 -10.90 -2.31 9.22
N HIS A 21 -9.56 -2.39 9.20
CA HIS A 21 -8.67 -1.38 9.80
C HIS A 21 -7.63 -0.81 8.83
N GLY A 22 -7.66 -1.24 7.57
CA GLY A 22 -6.71 -0.81 6.55
C GLY A 22 -6.79 0.71 6.34
N ARG A 23 -5.63 1.38 6.44
CA ARG A 23 -5.54 2.80 6.10
C ARG A 23 -5.85 3.04 4.64
N ASP A 24 -6.67 4.05 4.39
CA ASP A 24 -7.00 4.52 3.06
C ASP A 24 -5.90 5.45 2.56
N LEU A 25 -5.11 4.97 1.60
CA LEU A 25 -3.97 5.71 1.02
C LEU A 25 -4.18 5.82 -0.49
N PRO A 26 -3.84 6.96 -1.13
CA PRO A 26 -4.13 7.19 -2.54
C PRO A 26 -3.63 6.07 -3.47
N TRP A 27 -2.39 5.60 -3.26
CA TRP A 27 -1.77 4.54 -4.04
C TRP A 27 -2.40 3.15 -3.85
N ARG A 28 -3.25 2.95 -2.84
CA ARG A 28 -4.04 1.70 -2.65
C ARG A 28 -5.32 1.67 -3.48
N ARG A 29 -5.70 2.78 -4.10
CA ARG A 29 -6.91 2.90 -4.93
C ARG A 29 -6.65 2.73 -6.43
N THR A 30 -5.39 2.48 -6.81
CA THR A 30 -4.96 2.29 -8.20
C THR A 30 -4.26 0.94 -8.40
N ARG A 31 -4.18 0.51 -9.66
CA ARG A 31 -3.37 -0.63 -10.11
C ARG A 31 -2.29 -0.23 -11.12
N ASP A 32 -2.10 1.06 -11.35
CA ASP A 32 -1.06 1.57 -12.25
C ASP A 32 0.34 1.28 -11.66
N PRO A 33 1.20 0.54 -12.37
CA PRO A 33 2.55 0.22 -11.89
C PRO A 33 3.42 1.46 -11.64
N TYR A 34 3.26 2.53 -12.42
CA TYR A 34 4.03 3.75 -12.22
C TYR A 34 3.63 4.44 -10.91
N ALA A 35 2.34 4.69 -10.73
CA ALA A 35 1.79 5.23 -9.48
C ALA A 35 2.15 4.37 -8.26
N ILE A 36 2.18 3.04 -8.37
CA ILE A 36 2.60 2.16 -7.27
C ILE A 36 4.10 2.35 -6.99
N LEU A 37 4.96 2.28 -8.01
CA LEU A 37 6.41 2.44 -7.87
C LEU A 37 6.78 3.76 -7.19
N VAL A 38 6.16 4.87 -7.62
CA VAL A 38 6.37 6.19 -7.00
C VAL A 38 6.05 6.16 -5.50
N SER A 39 4.94 5.52 -5.11
CA SER A 39 4.55 5.44 -3.71
C SER A 39 5.54 4.67 -2.84
N GLU A 40 6.13 3.59 -3.37
CA GLU A 40 7.11 2.76 -2.68
C GLU A 40 8.43 3.53 -2.48
N VAL A 41 8.94 4.17 -3.55
CA VAL A 41 10.18 4.95 -3.51
C VAL A 41 10.07 6.11 -2.50
N LEU A 42 8.95 6.84 -2.50
CA LEU A 42 8.73 7.93 -1.56
C LEU A 42 8.65 7.44 -0.10
N SER A 43 8.10 6.24 0.12
CA SER A 43 7.83 5.69 1.46
C SER A 43 9.03 5.01 2.12
N HIS A 44 10.15 4.79 1.42
CA HIS A 44 11.32 4.09 1.97
C HIS A 44 12.03 4.82 3.13
N GLN A 45 12.00 6.16 3.16
CA GLN A 45 12.70 6.95 4.18
C GLN A 45 11.85 8.09 4.76
N THR A 46 10.55 8.14 4.45
CA THR A 46 9.68 9.22 4.91
C THR A 46 8.37 8.70 5.50
N GLN A 47 7.80 9.47 6.42
CA GLN A 47 6.53 9.12 7.05
C GLN A 47 5.39 9.30 6.05
N ILE A 48 4.42 8.38 6.08
CA ILE A 48 3.25 8.36 5.17
C ILE A 48 2.52 9.72 5.15
N THR A 49 2.38 10.38 6.29
CA THR A 49 1.74 11.71 6.41
C THR A 49 2.42 12.78 5.57
N ARG A 50 3.74 12.67 5.35
CA ARG A 50 4.52 13.56 4.49
C ARG A 50 4.50 13.12 3.02
N VAL A 51 4.36 11.81 2.76
CA VAL A 51 4.33 11.24 1.40
C VAL A 51 3.09 11.66 0.64
N VAL A 52 1.90 11.56 1.24
CA VAL A 52 0.60 11.80 0.56
C VAL A 52 0.58 13.09 -0.27
N PRO A 53 0.90 14.28 0.28
CA PRO A 53 0.86 15.51 -0.51
C PRO A 53 1.98 15.60 -1.58
N VAL A 54 3.11 14.91 -1.40
CA VAL A 54 4.18 14.86 -2.40
C VAL A 54 3.78 13.96 -3.56
N TYR A 55 3.20 12.80 -3.25
CA TYR A 55 2.70 11.82 -4.20
C TYR A 55 1.67 12.43 -5.16
N GLU A 56 0.65 13.10 -4.62
CA GLU A 56 -0.40 13.74 -5.43
C GLU A 56 0.15 14.82 -6.37
N ARG A 57 1.09 15.67 -5.87
CA ARG A 57 1.75 16.68 -6.71
C ARG A 57 2.61 16.05 -7.81
N LEU A 58 3.31 14.97 -7.49
CA LEU A 58 4.21 14.32 -8.44
C LEU A 58 3.41 13.72 -9.59
N LEU A 59 2.35 12.96 -9.30
CA LEU A 59 1.49 12.37 -10.33
C LEU A 59 0.68 13.41 -11.11
N GLY A 60 0.33 14.55 -10.48
CA GLY A 60 -0.26 15.67 -11.20
C GLY A 60 0.72 16.32 -12.20
N ARG A 61 2.03 16.33 -11.91
CA ARG A 61 3.06 16.92 -12.77
C ARG A 61 3.62 15.95 -13.81
N TYR A 62 3.72 14.68 -13.44
CA TYR A 62 4.28 13.56 -14.20
C TYR A 62 3.31 12.39 -14.09
N PRO A 63 2.32 12.27 -15.00
CA PRO A 63 1.27 11.26 -14.87
C PRO A 63 1.67 9.85 -15.35
N THR A 64 2.72 9.71 -16.17
CA THR A 64 3.20 8.44 -16.75
C THR A 64 4.69 8.47 -17.04
#